data_AF-A0A1H6SGZ7-F1
#
_entry.id   AF-A0A1H6SGZ7-F1
#
_cell.length_a   1.000
_cell.length_b   1.000
_cell.length_c   1.000
_cell.angle_alpha   90.00
_cell.angle_beta   90.00
_cell.angle_gamma   90.00
#
_symmetry.space_group_name_H-M   'P 1'
#
loop_
_entity.id
_entity.type
_entity.pdbx_description
1 polymer ?
#
loop_
_entity_poly.entity_id
_entity_poly.type
_entity_poly.pdbx_seq_one_letter_code
_entity_poly.pdbx_strand_id
1 'polypeptide(L)'
;MKEFKKIRPIKDGTYLCFVYIYRLAAYKLELLEFNNGKISYNEYEKEIIGWEEIFYLSDEDKIQIFKNYEIDIKKAFDEEDLSFSEIEICHSFFEMLYKYEGFYFDNQVKRINDFFVIRIL
;
A
#
# COMPACT_ATOMS: atom_id res chain seq x y z
N MET A 1 -12.85 -5.76 22.00
CA MET A 1 -12.64 -5.40 20.58
C MET A 1 -12.65 -3.89 20.48
N LYS A 2 -11.57 -3.26 20.00
CA LYS A 2 -11.59 -1.82 19.73
C LYS A 2 -12.46 -1.61 18.49
N GLU A 3 -13.53 -0.84 18.62
CA GLU A 3 -14.29 -0.35 17.47
C GLU A 3 -13.32 0.45 16.59
N PHE A 4 -12.96 -0.11 15.43
CA PHE A 4 -12.48 0.73 14.34
C PHE A 4 -13.66 1.63 14.00
N LYS A 5 -13.71 2.84 14.58
CA LYS A 5 -14.60 3.89 14.10
C LYS A 5 -14.38 3.94 12.59
N LYS A 6 -15.44 3.72 11.81
CA LYS A 6 -15.48 3.90 10.36
C LYS A 6 -15.18 5.38 10.08
N ILE A 7 -13.91 5.79 10.16
CA ILE A 7 -13.48 7.14 9.83
C ILE A 7 -13.59 7.22 8.32
N ARG A 8 -14.66 7.89 7.88
CA ARG A 8 -14.86 8.21 6.47
C ARG A 8 -13.86 9.30 6.07
N PRO A 9 -13.40 9.33 4.82
CA PRO A 9 -12.75 10.50 4.26
C PRO A 9 -13.49 11.79 4.58
N ILE A 10 -12.74 12.85 4.91
CA ILE A 10 -13.31 14.19 5.20
C ILE A 10 -13.16 15.12 3.98
N LYS A 11 -12.22 14.79 3.08
CA LYS A 11 -11.89 15.57 1.89
C LYS A 11 -12.21 14.79 0.63
N ASP A 12 -12.58 15.50 -0.41
CA ASP A 12 -12.73 14.94 -1.75
C ASP A 12 -11.38 14.44 -2.28
N GLY A 13 -11.40 13.31 -2.98
CA GLY A 13 -10.19 12.67 -3.48
C GLY A 13 -10.38 11.19 -3.82
N THR A 14 -9.30 10.57 -4.30
CA THR A 14 -9.26 9.12 -4.53
C THR A 14 -8.52 8.45 -3.37
N TYR A 15 -9.13 7.39 -2.84
CA TYR A 15 -8.63 6.67 -1.68
C TYR A 15 -8.40 5.21 -2.03
N LEU A 16 -7.35 4.64 -1.46
CA LEU A 16 -7.12 3.23 -1.48
C LEU A 16 -7.89 2.58 -0.33
N CYS A 17 -8.82 1.70 -0.66
CA CYS A 17 -9.83 1.20 0.27
C CYS A 17 -9.67 -0.30 0.44
N PHE A 18 -9.56 -0.76 1.69
CA PHE A 18 -9.61 -2.18 2.01
C PHE A 18 -11.06 -2.61 2.20
N VAL A 19 -11.53 -3.44 1.28
CA VAL A 19 -12.94 -3.77 1.11
C VAL A 19 -13.16 -5.27 1.30
N TYR A 20 -14.18 -5.63 2.07
CA TYR A 20 -14.72 -6.97 2.15
C TYR A 20 -15.89 -7.13 1.18
N ILE A 21 -15.88 -8.17 0.36
CA ILE A 21 -16.90 -8.45 -0.65
C ILE A 21 -17.74 -9.63 -0.15
N TYR A 22 -18.98 -9.37 0.27
CA TYR A 22 -19.84 -10.36 0.94
C TYR A 22 -20.06 -11.61 0.10
N ARG A 23 -20.36 -11.45 -1.20
CA ARG A 23 -20.67 -12.56 -2.11
C ARG A 23 -19.48 -13.50 -2.31
N LEU A 24 -18.26 -12.98 -2.23
CA LEU A 24 -17.02 -13.75 -2.44
C LEU A 24 -16.38 -14.20 -1.13
N ALA A 25 -16.87 -13.71 0.02
CA ALA A 25 -16.24 -13.86 1.32
C ALA A 25 -14.72 -13.55 1.27
N ALA A 26 -14.36 -12.49 0.54
CA ALA A 26 -12.97 -12.16 0.22
C ALA A 26 -12.68 -10.69 0.51
N TYR A 27 -11.41 -10.40 0.80
CA TYR A 27 -10.90 -9.04 0.95
C TYR A 27 -10.21 -8.59 -0.33
N LYS A 28 -10.27 -7.28 -0.62
CA LYS A 28 -9.61 -6.68 -1.77
C LYS A 28 -9.27 -5.22 -1.49
N LEU A 29 -8.19 -4.73 -2.10
CA LEU A 29 -7.93 -3.29 -2.20
C LEU A 29 -8.53 -2.72 -3.49
N GLU A 30 -9.31 -1.65 -3.35
CA GLU A 30 -9.93 -0.94 -4.47
C GLU A 30 -9.66 0.57 -4.36
N LEU A 31 -9.46 1.22 -5.51
CA LEU A 31 -9.45 2.68 -5.58
C LEU A 31 -10.89 3.18 -5.67
N LEU A 32 -11.29 4.02 -4.73
CA LEU A 32 -12.64 4.60 -4.69
C LEU A 32 -12.54 6.13 -4.64
N GLU A 33 -13.40 6.79 -5.41
CA GLU A 33 -13.54 8.24 -5.40
C GLU A 33 -14.55 8.67 -4.32
N PHE A 34 -14.11 9.59 -3.46
CA PHE A 34 -14.95 10.30 -2.52
C PHE A 34 -15.16 11.74 -3.03
N ASN A 35 -16.41 12.11 -3.27
CA ASN A 35 -16.78 13.43 -3.76
C ASN A 35 -18.05 13.91 -3.06
N ASN A 36 -18.05 15.14 -2.54
CA ASN A 36 -19.20 15.77 -1.87
C ASN A 36 -19.81 14.92 -0.75
N GLY A 37 -18.98 14.28 0.07
CA GLY A 37 -19.47 13.45 1.18
C GLY A 37 -19.98 12.07 0.78
N LYS A 38 -19.84 11.67 -0.50
CA LYS A 38 -20.37 10.42 -1.06
C LYS A 38 -19.30 9.65 -1.81
N ILE A 39 -19.53 8.35 -1.94
CA ILE A 39 -18.69 7.44 -2.71
C ILE A 39 -19.59 6.67 -3.65
N SER A 40 -19.12 6.47 -4.88
CA SER A 40 -19.77 5.54 -5.80
C SER A 40 -19.46 4.10 -5.35
N TYR A 41 -20.29 3.58 -4.44
CA TYR A 41 -20.05 2.31 -3.77
C TYR A 41 -21.36 1.58 -3.44
N ASN A 42 -21.41 0.26 -3.72
CA ASN A 42 -22.56 -0.57 -3.38
C ASN A 42 -22.40 -1.21 -1.99
N GLU A 43 -22.94 -0.55 -0.96
CA GLU A 43 -22.88 -1.00 0.43
C GLU A 43 -23.63 -2.33 0.70
N TYR A 44 -24.50 -2.78 -0.20
CA TYR A 44 -25.21 -4.06 -0.05
C TYR A 44 -24.34 -5.27 -0.40
N GLU A 45 -23.31 -5.08 -1.23
CA GLU A 45 -22.45 -6.17 -1.71
C GLU A 45 -21.06 -6.15 -1.07
N LYS A 46 -20.68 -5.01 -0.50
CA LYS A 46 -19.35 -4.79 0.01
C LYS A 46 -19.38 -3.99 1.33
N GLU A 47 -18.38 -4.18 2.18
CA GLU A 47 -18.07 -3.32 3.33
C GLU A 47 -16.65 -2.76 3.24
N ILE A 48 -16.48 -1.47 3.54
CA ILE A 48 -15.16 -0.84 3.61
C ILE A 48 -14.66 -0.86 5.05
N ILE A 49 -13.53 -1.50 5.23
CA ILE A 49 -12.91 -1.80 6.52
C ILE A 49 -11.79 -0.80 6.82
N GLY A 50 -11.12 -0.30 5.79
CA GLY A 50 -10.05 0.67 5.90
C GLY A 50 -9.94 1.56 4.67
N TRP A 51 -9.35 2.73 4.87
CA TRP A 51 -9.19 3.76 3.85
C TRP A 51 -7.84 4.43 4.06
N GLU A 52 -7.17 4.74 2.97
CA GLU A 52 -5.93 5.50 2.98
C GLU A 52 -5.94 6.48 1.82
N GLU A 53 -5.54 7.73 2.09
CA GLU A 53 -5.34 8.71 1.02
C GLU A 53 -4.15 8.29 0.16
N ILE A 54 -4.29 8.43 -1.15
CA ILE A 54 -3.21 8.05 -2.06
C ILE A 54 -2.03 9.01 -1.88
N PHE A 55 -0.91 8.45 -1.44
CA PHE A 55 0.37 9.14 -1.43
C PHE A 55 1.42 8.25 -2.09
N TYR A 56 1.62 8.43 -3.39
CA TYR A 56 2.65 7.71 -4.13
C TYR A 56 3.93 8.53 -4.15
N LEU A 57 5.04 7.87 -3.83
CA LEU A 57 6.37 8.43 -3.98
C LEU A 57 6.68 8.63 -5.46
N SER A 58 7.31 9.76 -5.80
CA SER A 58 7.88 9.94 -7.13
C SER A 58 9.12 9.05 -7.31
N ASP A 59 9.54 8.83 -8.56
CA ASP A 59 10.77 8.08 -8.83
C ASP A 59 12.00 8.75 -8.20
N GLU A 60 12.04 10.08 -8.17
CA GLU A 60 13.09 10.86 -7.52
C GLU A 60 13.12 10.62 -6.01
N ASP A 61 11.95 10.59 -5.35
CA ASP A 61 11.84 10.29 -3.92
C ASP A 61 12.36 8.88 -3.62
N LYS A 62 11.94 7.89 -4.42
CA LYS A 62 12.35 6.49 -4.26
C LYS A 62 13.86 6.32 -4.44
N ILE A 63 14.45 6.95 -5.45
CA ILE A 63 15.91 6.96 -5.66
C ILE A 63 16.62 7.56 -4.44
N GLN A 64 16.10 8.66 -3.89
CA GLN A 64 16.71 9.31 -2.74
C GLN A 64 16.59 8.46 -1.47
N ILE A 65 15.44 7.81 -1.26
CA ILE A 65 15.23 6.86 -0.15
C ILE A 65 16.20 5.69 -0.27
N PHE A 66 16.36 5.10 -1.46
CA PHE A 66 17.31 4.03 -1.67
C PHE A 66 18.73 4.46 -1.32
N LYS A 67 19.19 5.61 -1.81
CA LYS A 67 20.54 6.13 -1.49
C LYS A 67 20.73 6.38 0.01
N ASN A 68 19.71 6.89 0.69
CA ASN A 68 19.78 7.19 2.12
C ASN A 68 19.82 5.92 2.99
N TYR A 69 19.18 4.83 2.56
CA TYR A 69 19.04 3.59 3.33
C TYR A 69 19.66 2.37 2.63
N GLU A 70 20.59 2.58 1.69
CA GLU A 70 21.11 1.53 0.82
C GLU A 70 21.67 0.34 1.61
N ILE A 71 22.47 0.64 2.64
CA ILE A 71 23.09 -0.38 3.50
C ILE A 71 22.03 -1.19 4.26
N ASP A 72 20.98 -0.55 4.74
CA ASP A 72 19.92 -1.22 5.51
C ASP A 72 19.05 -2.10 4.61
N ILE A 73 18.77 -1.62 3.40
CA ILE A 73 18.05 -2.37 2.37
C ILE A 73 18.84 -3.62 2.00
N LYS A 74 20.11 -3.48 1.63
CA LYS A 74 20.99 -4.60 1.26
C LYS A 74 21.09 -5.65 2.35
N LYS A 75 21.27 -5.22 3.60
CA LYS A 75 21.29 -6.12 4.77
C LYS A 75 19.94 -6.82 4.99
N ALA A 76 18.82 -6.14 4.77
CA ALA A 76 17.50 -6.73 4.98
C ALA A 76 17.17 -7.83 3.96
N PHE A 77 17.74 -7.74 2.75
CA PHE A 77 17.62 -8.74 1.69
C PHE A 77 18.77 -9.75 1.66
N ASP A 78 19.85 -9.54 2.42
CA ASP A 78 21.07 -10.36 2.38
C ASP A 78 21.75 -10.36 0.99
N GLU A 79 21.74 -9.21 0.31
CA GLU A 79 22.27 -9.00 -1.05
C GLU A 79 23.15 -7.75 -1.09
N GLU A 80 24.49 -7.89 -1.24
CA GLU A 80 25.43 -6.76 -1.23
C GLU A 80 25.43 -5.94 -2.53
N ASP A 81 25.09 -6.57 -3.64
CA ASP A 81 25.09 -5.99 -4.99
C ASP A 81 23.71 -5.48 -5.44
N LEU A 82 22.69 -5.59 -4.57
CA LEU A 82 21.33 -5.14 -4.87
C LEU A 82 21.30 -3.67 -5.32
N SER A 83 20.70 -3.42 -6.48
CA SER A 83 20.61 -2.10 -7.10
C SER A 83 19.21 -1.49 -6.99
N PHE A 84 19.09 -0.17 -7.27
CA PHE A 84 17.79 0.49 -7.27
C PHE A 84 16.82 -0.06 -8.34
N SER A 85 17.33 -0.45 -9.52
CA SER A 85 16.51 -1.00 -10.61
C SER A 85 15.81 -2.31 -10.26
N GLU A 86 16.24 -2.94 -9.17
CA GLU A 86 15.82 -4.25 -8.70
C GLU A 86 14.83 -4.16 -7.54
N ILE A 87 14.46 -2.94 -7.14
CA ILE A 87 13.53 -2.72 -6.05
C ILE A 87 12.45 -1.71 -6.42
N GLU A 88 11.36 -1.77 -5.68
CA GLU A 88 10.34 -0.75 -5.58
C GLU A 88 10.19 -0.30 -4.13
N ILE A 89 9.74 0.93 -3.92
CA ILE A 89 9.48 1.49 -2.60
C ILE A 89 8.06 2.06 -2.54
N CYS A 90 7.26 1.52 -1.63
CA CYS A 90 5.93 2.02 -1.29
C CYS A 90 5.94 2.75 0.05
N HIS A 91 5.13 3.80 0.16
CA HIS A 91 5.01 4.59 1.39
C HIS A 91 4.04 3.95 2.39
N SER A 92 3.18 3.03 1.94
CA SER A 92 2.19 2.40 2.80
C SER A 92 1.96 0.92 2.53
N PHE A 93 1.37 0.27 3.52
CA PHE A 93 0.99 -1.13 3.42
C PHE A 93 -0.14 -1.35 2.41
N PHE A 94 -1.10 -0.43 2.35
CA PHE A 94 -2.19 -0.54 1.38
C PHE A 94 -1.64 -0.39 -0.04
N GLU A 95 -0.78 0.59 -0.30
CA GLU A 95 -0.15 0.77 -1.61
C GLU A 95 0.60 -0.50 -2.03
N MET A 96 1.43 -1.03 -1.13
CA MET A 96 2.21 -2.25 -1.37
C MET A 96 1.30 -3.42 -1.73
N LEU A 97 0.26 -3.68 -0.93
CA LEU A 97 -0.68 -4.77 -1.23
C LEU A 97 -1.48 -4.53 -2.51
N TYR A 98 -1.82 -3.29 -2.85
CA TYR A 98 -2.59 -2.97 -4.05
C TYR A 98 -1.78 -3.18 -5.34
N LYS A 99 -0.50 -2.80 -5.34
CA LYS A 99 0.37 -2.90 -6.52
C LYS A 99 1.13 -4.23 -6.59
N TYR A 100 1.46 -4.82 -5.45
CA TYR A 100 2.38 -5.95 -5.31
C TYR A 100 1.84 -7.06 -4.39
N GLU A 101 0.53 -7.33 -4.39
CA GLU A 101 -0.13 -8.33 -3.53
C GLU A 101 0.63 -9.66 -3.44
N GLY A 102 1.10 -10.18 -4.58
CA GLY A 102 1.81 -11.47 -4.66
C GLY A 102 3.18 -11.46 -3.97
N PHE A 103 3.87 -10.32 -3.94
CA PHE A 103 5.23 -10.21 -3.40
C PHE A 103 5.26 -10.27 -1.87
N TYR A 104 4.16 -9.90 -1.21
CA TYR A 104 4.05 -9.97 0.25
C TYR A 104 4.23 -11.40 0.79
N PHE A 105 3.84 -12.41 0.02
CA PHE A 105 3.87 -13.81 0.45
C PHE A 105 5.24 -14.50 0.22
N ASP A 106 6.11 -13.92 -0.60
CA ASP A 106 7.33 -14.57 -1.11
C ASP A 106 8.64 -14.00 -0.51
N ASN A 107 8.57 -13.39 0.69
CA ASN A 107 9.69 -12.74 1.38
C ASN A 107 10.38 -11.61 0.58
N GLN A 108 9.72 -11.13 -0.49
CA GLN A 108 10.22 -10.06 -1.35
C GLN A 108 10.00 -8.67 -0.74
N VAL A 109 9.33 -8.56 0.40
CA VAL A 109 8.99 -7.27 1.03
C VAL A 109 9.74 -7.13 2.36
N LYS A 110 10.45 -6.02 2.53
CA LYS A 110 11.10 -5.62 3.78
C LYS A 110 10.59 -4.25 4.20
N ARG A 111 10.37 -4.07 5.50
CA ARG A 111 10.06 -2.75 6.06
C ARG A 111 11.36 -2.09 6.51
N ILE A 112 11.67 -0.94 5.93
CA ILE A 112 12.84 -0.12 6.28
C ILE A 112 12.32 1.25 6.73
N ASN A 113 12.44 1.53 8.02
CA ASN A 113 11.79 2.68 8.66
C ASN A 113 10.27 2.71 8.37
N ASP A 114 9.82 3.77 7.70
CA ASP A 114 8.42 4.01 7.34
C ASP A 114 8.07 3.51 5.93
N PHE A 115 9.00 2.87 5.23
CA PHE A 115 8.81 2.42 3.85
C PHE A 115 8.70 0.90 3.74
N PHE A 116 7.95 0.45 2.73
CA PHE A 116 7.92 -0.93 2.29
C PHE A 116 8.78 -1.04 1.02
N VAL A 117 9.90 -1.75 1.14
CA VAL A 117 10.82 -2.01 0.02
C VAL A 117 10.50 -3.39 -0.54
N ILE A 118 10.23 -3.46 -1.83
CA ILE A 118 9.84 -4.67 -2.55
C ILE A 118 10.95 -5.02 -3.53
N ARG A 119 11.45 -6.25 -3.50
CA ARG A 119 12.35 -6.78 -4.52
C ARG A 119 11.54 -7.12 -5.76
N ILE A 120 11.90 -6.52 -6.89
CA ILE A 120 11.30 -6.79 -8.21
C ILE A 120 12.40 -7.38 -9.11
N LEU A 121 12.18 -8.58 -9.66
CA LEU A 121 13.12 -9.27 -10.55
C LEU A 121 13.00 -8.77 -12.00
#